data_AF-A0A8J4FF26-F1
#
_entry.id   AF-A0A8J4FF26-F1
#
_cell.length_a   1.000
_cell.length_b   1.000
_cell.length_c   1.000
_cell.angle_alpha   90.00
_cell.angle_beta   90.00
_cell.angle_gamma   90.00
#
_symmetry.space_group_name_H-M   'P 1'
#
loop_
_entity.id
_entity.type
_entity.pdbx_description
1 polymer ?
#
loop_
_entity_poly.entity_id
_entity_poly.type
_entity_poly.pdbx_seq_one_letter_code
_entity_poly.pdbx_strand_id
1 'polypeptide(L)'
;MRALLLVAVVLALGVSCHGQRMSYAASMAGFPYATCLRTLSTSVYSTLPSTTNPSPGVYCWRIKVDNAQCTDWTSCCQANLAKFELDVDVACDVRAARFAATVNGNPTPTVAIYKPPNAASADRRTLRVPGVNLTLANANGAELCIRILSGPCKTLQQLSAVETWAVALWSTDHRCCPISRGALPPPPRMPPSPRPPSPPPPSPPPPSPPPPSPPPPSPPPPSPPPPSPPPPSPPPPSPPPPSPPPPSPPPPKPPPPSPPPPCAACIDITIIPAINGLPIFTFTPQSCADLSAAISSDIEHAARLVHARLAVNFTQTLCSPVFDLNQAKYPKLSVCGAFFSAQDGELLNEFVSGPGGLARWLEELIGEDMCDPFPGYEFVAETSPAVGCLQGYSSVQCPNNPPPSPSPPPPPPPPPPPPPPPFPPPPPPPPPPPPPPPFPPPPPPPPPFPPPPPPPPPPPPPPPFPPPPPPPP
;
A
#
# COMPACT_ATOMS: atom_id res chain seq x y z
N MET A 1 -16.00 -40.48 -16.56
CA MET A 1 -15.95 -39.92 -15.19
C MET A 1 -14.56 -40.02 -14.56
N ARG A 2 -13.51 -39.41 -15.12
CA ARG A 2 -12.16 -39.31 -14.50
C ARG A 2 -11.34 -38.07 -14.92
N ALA A 3 -11.98 -37.03 -15.46
CA ALA A 3 -11.27 -35.83 -15.95
C ALA A 3 -11.63 -34.53 -15.23
N LEU A 4 -12.52 -34.57 -14.22
CA LEU A 4 -13.04 -33.35 -13.56
C LEU A 4 -12.50 -33.10 -12.14
N LEU A 5 -11.59 -33.95 -11.64
CA LEU A 5 -11.10 -33.88 -10.25
C LEU A 5 -9.70 -33.27 -10.07
N LEU A 6 -8.99 -32.93 -11.16
CA LEU A 6 -7.63 -32.38 -11.09
C LEU A 6 -7.54 -30.85 -11.19
N VAL A 7 -8.65 -30.15 -11.47
CA VAL A 7 -8.66 -28.67 -11.58
C VAL A 7 -8.93 -27.99 -10.23
N ALA A 8 -9.43 -28.73 -9.23
CA ALA A 8 -9.80 -28.15 -7.93
C ALA A 8 -8.65 -27.98 -6.92
N VAL A 9 -7.46 -28.56 -7.17
CA VAL A 9 -6.34 -28.52 -6.20
C VAL A 9 -5.33 -27.40 -6.48
N VAL A 10 -5.33 -26.79 -7.68
CA VAL A 10 -4.40 -25.70 -8.01
C VAL A 10 -4.91 -24.32 -7.57
N LEU A 11 -6.23 -24.15 -7.36
CA LEU A 11 -6.81 -22.88 -6.91
C LEU A 11 -6.70 -22.62 -5.39
N ALA A 12 -6.27 -23.60 -4.59
CA ALA A 12 -6.12 -23.44 -3.15
C ALA A 12 -4.76 -22.88 -2.69
N LEU A 13 -3.76 -22.80 -3.58
CA LEU A 13 -2.43 -22.28 -3.23
C LEU A 13 -2.22 -20.79 -3.56
N GLY A 14 -3.17 -20.14 -4.25
CA GLY A 14 -3.11 -18.71 -4.60
C GLY A 14 -3.70 -17.75 -3.53
N VAL A 15 -4.49 -18.27 -2.59
CA VAL A 15 -5.24 -17.44 -1.62
C VAL A 15 -4.40 -17.07 -0.38
N SER A 16 -3.31 -17.78 -0.11
CA SER A 16 -2.50 -17.54 1.09
C SER A 16 -1.56 -16.33 1.02
N CYS A 17 -1.27 -15.77 -0.17
CA CYS A 17 -0.38 -14.61 -0.29
C CYS A 17 -1.10 -13.26 -0.14
N HIS A 18 -2.39 -13.18 -0.49
CA HIS A 18 -3.20 -11.96 -0.35
C HIS A 18 -3.81 -11.79 1.05
N GLY A 19 -4.20 -12.88 1.73
CA GLY A 19 -4.74 -12.82 3.09
C GLY A 19 -3.72 -12.34 4.15
N GLN A 20 -2.43 -12.65 3.95
CA GLN A 20 -1.35 -12.17 4.82
C GLN A 20 -1.01 -10.69 4.60
N ARG A 21 -1.12 -10.18 3.36
CA ARG A 21 -0.88 -8.77 3.02
C ARG A 21 -1.96 -7.82 3.56
N MET A 22 -3.23 -8.21 3.54
CA MET A 22 -4.33 -7.44 4.13
C MET A 22 -4.22 -7.32 5.66
N SER A 23 -3.67 -8.34 6.32
CA SER A 23 -3.45 -8.32 7.78
C SER A 23 -2.27 -7.42 8.21
N TYR A 24 -1.32 -7.14 7.30
CA TYR A 24 -0.13 -6.32 7.57
C TYR A 24 -0.31 -4.82 7.32
N ALA A 25 -1.20 -4.38 6.43
CA ALA A 25 -1.53 -2.94 6.29
C ALA A 25 -2.25 -2.39 7.53
N ALA A 26 -3.16 -3.19 8.11
CA ALA A 26 -3.73 -2.97 9.45
C ALA A 26 -2.66 -3.02 10.57
N SER A 27 -1.44 -3.47 10.24
CA SER A 27 -0.36 -3.59 11.19
C SER A 27 0.36 -2.25 11.46
N MET A 28 0.56 -1.40 10.46
CA MET A 28 1.17 -0.09 10.71
C MET A 28 0.34 0.82 11.61
N ALA A 29 -0.97 0.59 11.78
CA ALA A 29 -1.85 1.40 12.63
C ALA A 29 -1.47 1.37 14.12
N GLY A 30 -0.67 0.40 14.56
CA GLY A 30 -0.25 0.23 15.96
C GLY A 30 1.18 0.67 16.28
N PHE A 31 2.00 0.99 15.29
CA PHE A 31 3.42 1.27 15.45
C PHE A 31 3.69 2.73 15.89
N PRO A 32 4.69 3.03 16.76
CA PRO A 32 5.44 2.08 17.56
C PRO A 32 4.52 1.43 18.59
N TYR A 33 4.80 0.18 18.91
CA TYR A 33 4.00 -0.66 19.79
C TYR A 33 4.22 -0.30 21.27
N ALA A 34 3.96 0.96 21.61
CA ALA A 34 4.07 1.60 22.92
C ALA A 34 3.07 2.77 23.00
N THR A 35 2.75 3.24 24.20
CA THR A 35 1.92 4.44 24.39
C THR A 35 2.68 5.66 23.87
N CYS A 36 2.32 6.11 22.68
CA CYS A 36 3.07 7.09 21.92
C CYS A 36 2.20 8.22 21.41
N LEU A 37 2.65 9.46 21.56
CA LEU A 37 2.05 10.62 20.89
C LEU A 37 2.60 10.68 19.47
N ARG A 38 1.71 10.51 18.49
CA ARG A 38 2.06 10.28 17.08
C ARG A 38 2.06 11.56 16.26
N THR A 39 1.61 12.65 16.87
CA THR A 39 1.42 13.94 16.21
C THR A 39 2.75 14.65 16.04
N LEU A 40 3.01 15.16 14.84
CA LEU A 40 4.20 15.98 14.57
C LEU A 40 4.29 17.20 15.50
N SER A 41 3.14 17.69 15.99
CA SER A 41 3.02 18.79 16.96
C SER A 41 3.81 18.58 18.27
N THR A 42 4.19 17.32 18.57
CA THR A 42 4.75 16.92 19.87
C THR A 42 6.27 16.80 19.88
N SER A 43 6.96 17.12 18.79
CA SER A 43 8.40 16.93 18.67
C SER A 43 8.99 17.84 17.62
N VAL A 44 10.25 18.18 17.79
CA VAL A 44 11.02 18.90 16.77
C VAL A 44 11.67 17.97 15.77
N TYR A 45 11.70 16.67 16.04
CA TYR A 45 12.30 15.65 15.18
C TYR A 45 11.27 14.94 14.31
N SER A 46 11.61 14.75 13.04
CA SER A 46 10.98 13.81 12.11
C SER A 46 12.03 13.23 11.16
N THR A 47 11.67 12.24 10.34
CA THR A 47 12.48 11.87 9.17
C THR A 47 11.80 12.37 7.91
N LEU A 48 12.58 12.65 6.86
CA LEU A 48 12.01 12.87 5.54
C LEU A 48 11.21 11.63 5.11
N PRO A 49 10.07 11.82 4.40
CA PRO A 49 9.23 10.72 3.93
C PRO A 49 9.84 9.95 2.75
N SER A 50 11.00 10.38 2.26
CA SER A 50 11.77 9.68 1.24
C SER A 50 12.94 8.92 1.86
N THR A 51 13.14 7.68 1.38
CA THR A 51 14.34 6.90 1.69
C THR A 51 15.26 6.88 0.49
N THR A 52 16.57 6.84 0.74
CA THR A 52 17.56 6.61 -0.31
C THR A 52 18.04 5.16 -0.27
N ASN A 53 18.45 4.64 -1.43
CA ASN A 53 19.02 3.31 -1.57
C ASN A 53 20.40 3.43 -2.24
N PRO A 54 21.43 3.86 -1.48
CA PRO A 54 22.75 4.16 -2.06
C PRO A 54 23.48 2.91 -2.58
N SER A 55 23.13 1.72 -2.09
CA SER A 55 23.67 0.46 -2.57
C SER A 55 22.73 -0.70 -2.22
N PRO A 56 22.77 -1.83 -2.97
CA PRO A 56 21.86 -2.94 -2.74
C PRO A 56 21.81 -3.40 -1.28
N GLY A 57 20.61 -3.39 -0.70
CA GLY A 57 20.37 -3.78 0.70
C GLY A 57 20.74 -2.72 1.73
N VAL A 58 21.03 -1.48 1.32
CA VAL A 58 21.25 -0.32 2.20
C VAL A 58 20.13 0.69 1.99
N TYR A 59 19.48 1.08 3.08
CA TYR A 59 18.37 2.03 3.07
C TYR A 59 18.64 3.13 4.09
N CYS A 60 18.52 4.39 3.68
CA CYS A 60 18.83 5.52 4.55
C CYS A 60 17.65 6.48 4.70
N TRP A 61 17.53 7.02 5.92
CA TRP A 61 16.59 8.04 6.33
C TRP A 61 17.36 9.29 6.72
N ARG A 62 16.83 10.45 6.33
CA ARG A 62 17.39 11.75 6.73
C ARG A 62 16.52 12.35 7.83
N ILE A 63 17.13 12.77 8.92
CA ILE A 63 16.44 13.40 10.04
C ILE A 63 16.23 14.88 9.72
N LYS A 64 15.03 15.38 9.99
CA LYS A 64 14.65 16.79 9.93
C LYS A 64 14.44 17.28 11.36
N VAL A 65 14.96 18.47 11.66
CA VAL A 65 14.67 19.19 12.91
C VAL A 65 13.93 20.48 12.57
N ASP A 66 12.77 20.69 13.18
CA ASP A 66 11.95 21.87 12.98
C ASP A 66 11.32 22.30 14.32
N ASN A 67 11.82 23.40 14.87
CA ASN A 67 11.35 23.92 16.16
C ASN A 67 9.91 24.41 16.11
N ALA A 68 9.41 24.82 14.94
CA ALA A 68 8.03 25.28 14.78
C ALA A 68 7.03 24.12 14.88
N GLN A 69 7.49 22.87 14.73
CA GLN A 69 6.64 21.69 14.89
C GLN A 69 6.23 21.46 16.34
N CYS A 70 6.98 21.95 17.34
CA CYS A 70 6.59 21.73 18.73
C CYS A 70 5.55 22.75 19.20
N THR A 71 4.27 22.49 18.93
CA THR A 71 3.14 23.26 19.48
C THR A 71 2.55 22.60 20.74
N ASP A 72 2.67 21.27 20.86
CA ASP A 72 2.26 20.48 22.00
C ASP A 72 3.51 20.01 22.76
N TRP A 73 3.92 20.74 23.80
CA TRP A 73 5.20 20.51 24.48
C TRP A 73 5.34 19.11 25.10
N THR A 74 6.30 18.32 24.59
CA THR A 74 6.72 17.04 25.18
C THR A 74 8.25 16.94 25.31
N SER A 75 8.75 15.86 25.92
CA SER A 75 10.20 15.60 26.00
C SER A 75 10.89 15.59 24.64
N CYS A 76 10.19 15.20 23.57
CA CYS A 76 10.76 15.16 22.22
C CYS A 76 10.98 16.54 21.59
N CYS A 77 10.54 17.61 22.24
CA CYS A 77 10.84 18.97 21.80
C CYS A 77 12.21 19.48 22.26
N GLN A 78 12.81 18.83 23.26
CA GLN A 78 14.10 19.25 23.84
C GLN A 78 15.13 18.14 24.02
N ALA A 79 14.70 16.89 24.05
CA ALA A 79 15.57 15.77 24.34
C ALA A 79 16.41 15.35 23.12
N ASN A 80 17.57 14.78 23.39
CA ASN A 80 18.40 14.19 22.35
C ASN A 80 17.80 12.85 21.87
N LEU A 81 18.14 12.44 20.64
CA LEU A 81 17.73 11.16 20.07
C LEU A 81 18.68 10.04 20.49
N ALA A 82 18.13 8.99 21.08
CA ALA A 82 18.87 7.82 21.55
C ALA A 82 18.76 6.61 20.62
N LYS A 83 17.61 6.44 19.97
CA LYS A 83 17.27 5.21 19.25
C LYS A 83 16.34 5.50 18.07
N PHE A 84 16.46 4.68 17.04
CA PHE A 84 15.59 4.62 15.88
C PHE A 84 14.97 3.23 15.80
N GLU A 85 13.69 3.16 15.44
CA GLU A 85 12.97 1.91 15.28
C GLU A 85 12.19 1.90 13.97
N LEU A 86 12.19 0.74 13.30
CA LEU A 86 11.48 0.50 12.04
C LEU A 86 10.48 -0.64 12.25
N ASP A 87 9.25 -0.44 11.77
CA ASP A 87 8.24 -1.49 11.71
C ASP A 87 8.64 -2.55 10.68
N VAL A 88 8.64 -3.83 11.07
CA VAL A 88 9.05 -4.92 10.19
C VAL A 88 8.13 -6.13 10.26
N ASP A 89 8.13 -6.90 9.19
CA ASP A 89 7.36 -8.13 9.04
C ASP A 89 7.94 -9.27 9.91
N VAL A 90 7.05 -10.09 10.46
CA VAL A 90 7.38 -11.22 11.33
C VAL A 90 8.17 -12.30 10.60
N ALA A 91 7.97 -12.45 9.30
CA ALA A 91 8.73 -13.36 8.45
C ALA A 91 10.22 -12.97 8.37
N CYS A 92 10.57 -11.72 8.69
CA CYS A 92 11.95 -11.26 8.72
C CYS A 92 12.66 -11.59 10.05
N ASP A 93 11.91 -11.89 11.12
CA ASP A 93 12.45 -12.25 12.44
C ASP A 93 12.88 -13.73 12.49
N VAL A 94 14.01 -14.03 11.88
CA VAL A 94 14.61 -15.37 11.91
C VAL A 94 16.02 -15.34 12.48
N ARG A 95 16.48 -16.46 13.04
CA ARG A 95 17.82 -16.58 13.65
C ARG A 95 18.96 -16.22 12.69
N ALA A 96 18.77 -16.37 11.38
CA ALA A 96 19.76 -16.03 10.36
C ALA A 96 19.73 -14.55 9.92
N ALA A 97 18.77 -13.75 10.39
CA ALA A 97 18.65 -12.35 10.02
C ALA A 97 19.75 -11.51 10.70
N ARG A 98 20.50 -10.72 9.94
CA ARG A 98 21.57 -9.86 10.45
C ARG A 98 21.49 -8.50 9.78
N PHE A 99 21.66 -7.47 10.59
CA PHE A 99 21.59 -6.08 10.18
C PHE A 99 22.76 -5.30 10.76
N ALA A 100 23.17 -4.26 10.06
CA ALA A 100 24.04 -3.22 10.57
C ALA A 100 23.35 -1.87 10.36
N ALA A 101 23.72 -0.87 11.15
CA ALA A 101 23.28 0.49 10.89
C ALA A 101 24.40 1.49 11.14
N THR A 102 24.28 2.65 10.52
CA THR A 102 25.19 3.76 10.69
C THR A 102 24.42 5.06 10.91
N VAL A 103 25.03 5.99 11.63
CA VAL A 103 24.60 7.39 11.74
C VAL A 103 25.72 8.27 11.22
N ASN A 104 25.47 9.02 10.15
CA ASN A 104 26.46 9.81 9.43
C ASN A 104 27.71 8.96 9.06
N GLY A 105 27.48 7.72 8.63
CA GLY A 105 28.55 6.76 8.29
C GLY A 105 29.20 6.05 9.48
N ASN A 106 28.99 6.49 10.72
CA ASN A 106 29.54 5.84 11.91
C ASN A 106 28.69 4.65 12.34
N PRO A 107 29.27 3.47 12.61
CA PRO A 107 28.51 2.27 12.97
C PRO A 107 27.82 2.43 14.32
N THR A 108 26.59 1.94 14.41
CA THR A 108 25.84 1.84 15.66
C THR A 108 26.12 0.53 16.39
N PRO A 109 25.76 0.40 17.67
CA PRO A 109 25.73 -0.88 18.36
C PRO A 109 24.75 -1.88 17.71
N THR A 110 24.70 -3.10 18.24
CA THR A 110 23.98 -4.24 17.66
C THR A 110 22.54 -3.90 17.25
N VAL A 111 22.26 -4.04 15.97
CA VAL A 111 20.93 -3.89 15.36
C VAL A 111 20.24 -5.25 15.32
N ALA A 112 19.03 -5.32 15.84
CA ALA A 112 18.28 -6.56 15.90
C ALA A 112 16.78 -6.33 15.76
N ILE A 113 16.10 -7.34 15.24
CA ILE A 113 14.65 -7.43 15.29
C ILE A 113 14.26 -7.96 16.68
N TYR A 114 13.21 -7.40 17.26
CA TYR A 114 12.66 -7.86 18.53
C TYR A 114 11.14 -7.81 18.52
N LYS A 115 10.53 -8.59 19.41
CA LYS A 115 9.11 -8.49 19.72
C LYS A 115 8.91 -7.39 20.78
N PRO A 116 8.13 -6.33 20.49
CA PRO A 116 7.84 -5.29 21.45
C PRO A 116 7.05 -5.83 22.65
N PRO A 117 7.34 -5.39 23.89
CA PRO A 117 6.62 -5.85 25.08
C PRO A 117 5.11 -5.58 25.04
N ASN A 118 4.71 -4.45 24.45
CA ASN A 118 3.32 -3.99 24.41
C ASN A 118 2.66 -4.20 23.04
N ALA A 119 3.21 -5.10 22.22
CA ALA A 119 2.60 -5.44 20.94
C ALA A 119 1.24 -6.13 21.14
N ALA A 120 0.17 -5.48 20.68
CA ALA A 120 -1.20 -5.99 20.79
C ALA A 120 -1.41 -7.34 20.07
N SER A 121 -0.58 -7.67 19.06
CA SER A 121 -0.59 -8.97 18.40
C SER A 121 0.78 -9.65 18.45
N ALA A 122 0.77 -10.99 18.42
CA ALA A 122 1.98 -11.80 18.47
C ALA A 122 2.89 -11.63 17.24
N ASP A 123 2.37 -11.07 16.15
CA ASP A 123 3.03 -10.97 14.85
C ASP A 123 3.75 -9.64 14.65
N ARG A 124 3.81 -8.77 15.66
CA ARG A 124 4.48 -7.48 15.51
C ARG A 124 5.95 -7.59 15.78
N ARG A 125 6.76 -7.04 14.88
CA ARG A 125 8.22 -7.01 14.99
C ARG A 125 8.72 -5.61 14.74
N THR A 126 9.80 -5.28 15.43
CA THR A 126 10.45 -3.98 15.29
C THR A 126 11.94 -4.19 15.16
N LEU A 127 12.54 -3.59 14.13
CA LEU A 127 13.98 -3.51 14.01
C LEU A 127 14.47 -2.31 14.81
N ARG A 128 15.37 -2.56 15.76
CA ARG A 128 15.93 -1.55 16.67
C ARG A 128 17.32 -1.14 16.23
N VAL A 129 17.53 0.16 16.06
CA VAL A 129 18.84 0.79 15.87
C VAL A 129 19.17 1.62 17.12
N PRO A 130 19.97 1.08 18.06
CA PRO A 130 20.40 1.83 19.25
C PRO A 130 21.54 2.79 18.91
N GLY A 131 21.92 3.65 19.86
CA GLY A 131 23.14 4.46 19.75
C GLY A 131 23.09 5.51 18.65
N VAL A 132 21.91 6.09 18.40
CA VAL A 132 21.75 7.20 17.44
C VAL A 132 22.54 8.42 17.91
N ASN A 133 22.48 8.74 19.21
CA ASN A 133 23.29 9.77 19.88
C ASN A 133 23.30 11.14 19.17
N LEU A 134 22.16 11.54 18.62
CA LEU A 134 22.01 12.83 17.96
C LEU A 134 21.39 13.84 18.92
N THR A 135 21.88 15.06 18.88
CA THR A 135 21.42 16.19 19.68
C THR A 135 20.60 17.15 18.82
N LEU A 136 19.84 18.05 19.45
CA LEU A 136 19.15 19.14 18.72
C LEU A 136 20.08 19.90 17.76
N ALA A 137 21.34 20.11 18.14
CA ALA A 137 22.29 20.91 17.38
C ALA A 137 22.82 20.20 16.12
N ASN A 138 22.84 18.85 16.08
CA ASN A 138 23.47 18.09 15.01
C ASN A 138 22.56 17.03 14.35
N ALA A 139 21.30 16.92 14.79
CA ALA A 139 20.36 15.97 14.23
C ALA A 139 19.82 16.40 12.86
N ASN A 140 19.72 17.71 12.58
CA ASN A 140 19.15 18.17 11.32
C ASN A 140 20.05 17.78 10.13
N GLY A 141 19.48 17.06 9.18
CA GLY A 141 20.21 16.52 8.02
C GLY A 141 21.03 15.28 8.31
N ALA A 142 21.05 14.78 9.55
CA ALA A 142 21.77 13.55 9.88
C ALA A 142 21.17 12.35 9.12
N GLU A 143 22.03 11.48 8.63
CA GLU A 143 21.65 10.33 7.82
C GLU A 143 21.80 9.04 8.63
N LEU A 144 20.70 8.31 8.78
CA LEU A 144 20.67 7.01 9.42
C LEU A 144 20.45 5.94 8.36
N CYS A 145 21.40 5.01 8.22
CA CYS A 145 21.32 3.93 7.24
C CYS A 145 21.19 2.59 7.92
N ILE A 146 20.34 1.71 7.38
CA ILE A 146 20.26 0.29 7.74
C ILE A 146 20.78 -0.53 6.57
N ARG A 147 21.65 -1.50 6.87
CA ARG A 147 22.17 -2.48 5.93
C ARG A 147 21.70 -3.87 6.29
N ILE A 148 21.10 -4.54 5.32
CA ILE A 148 20.71 -5.95 5.40
C ILE A 148 21.93 -6.80 5.06
N LEU A 149 22.38 -7.63 5.99
CA LEU A 149 23.54 -8.50 5.82
C LEU A 149 23.11 -9.92 5.44
N SER A 150 22.12 -10.47 6.14
CA SER A 150 21.58 -11.81 5.89
C SER A 150 20.14 -11.91 6.38
N GLY A 151 19.43 -12.95 5.95
CA GLY A 151 18.01 -13.16 6.26
C GLY A 151 17.12 -13.33 5.03
N PRO A 152 15.82 -13.63 5.23
CA PRO A 152 14.85 -13.88 4.15
C PRO A 152 14.41 -12.58 3.47
N CYS A 153 14.40 -11.46 4.20
CA CYS A 153 14.05 -10.15 3.68
C CYS A 153 15.31 -9.45 3.15
N LYS A 154 15.37 -9.26 1.84
CA LYS A 154 16.50 -8.67 1.10
C LYS A 154 16.27 -7.22 0.72
N THR A 155 15.03 -6.77 0.72
CA THR A 155 14.64 -5.40 0.38
C THR A 155 13.86 -4.74 1.51
N LEU A 156 13.81 -3.41 1.50
CA LEU A 156 12.99 -2.67 2.47
C LEU A 156 11.50 -3.01 2.33
N GLN A 157 11.01 -3.24 1.10
CA GLN A 157 9.63 -3.73 0.87
C GLN A 157 9.38 -5.10 1.52
N GLN A 158 10.35 -6.01 1.46
CA GLN A 158 10.23 -7.30 2.13
C GLN A 158 10.33 -7.14 3.66
N LEU A 159 11.13 -6.17 4.14
CA LEU A 159 11.23 -5.85 5.55
C LEU A 159 9.94 -5.26 6.11
N SER A 160 9.25 -4.36 5.41
CA SER A 160 8.01 -3.74 5.87
C SER A 160 6.74 -4.48 5.43
N ALA A 161 6.87 -5.48 4.55
CA ALA A 161 5.79 -6.23 3.87
C ALA A 161 4.77 -5.40 3.06
N VAL A 162 4.96 -4.08 2.98
CA VAL A 162 4.15 -3.14 2.21
C VAL A 162 5.05 -2.15 1.47
N GLU A 163 4.49 -1.34 0.58
CA GLU A 163 5.25 -0.36 -0.21
C GLU A 163 5.59 0.93 0.55
N THR A 164 5.22 0.95 1.83
CA THR A 164 5.50 2.03 2.76
C THR A 164 6.35 1.52 3.92
N TRP A 165 6.96 2.45 4.65
CA TRP A 165 7.67 2.17 5.88
C TRP A 165 7.17 3.12 6.98
N ALA A 166 7.31 2.69 8.23
CA ALA A 166 7.01 3.51 9.40
C ALA A 166 8.19 3.44 10.37
N VAL A 167 8.67 4.59 10.80
CA VAL A 167 9.80 4.71 11.73
C VAL A 167 9.42 5.56 12.92
N ALA A 168 9.97 5.19 14.07
CA ALA A 168 9.81 5.92 15.31
C ALA A 168 11.19 6.34 15.81
N LEU A 169 11.33 7.63 16.11
CA LEU A 169 12.48 8.18 16.79
C LEU A 169 12.24 8.13 18.29
N TRP A 170 13.28 7.98 19.09
CA TRP A 170 13.16 7.87 20.54
C TRP A 170 14.14 8.79 21.22
N SER A 171 13.64 9.53 22.22
CA SER A 171 14.46 10.39 23.04
C SER A 171 15.33 9.60 24.03
N THR A 172 16.35 10.26 24.57
CA THR A 172 17.16 9.77 25.71
C THR A 172 16.33 9.48 26.95
N ASP A 173 15.17 10.13 27.09
CA ASP A 173 14.23 9.91 28.20
C ASP A 173 13.28 8.73 27.94
N HIS A 174 13.59 7.89 26.95
CA HIS A 174 12.82 6.70 26.58
C HIS A 174 11.37 7.00 26.16
N ARG A 175 11.10 8.22 25.70
CA ARG A 175 9.83 8.60 25.08
C ARG A 175 9.97 8.48 23.57
N CYS A 176 8.94 7.94 22.93
CA CYS A 176 8.87 7.98 21.49
C CYS A 176 8.57 9.42 21.04
N CYS A 177 9.24 9.81 19.98
CA CYS A 177 8.96 11.01 19.20
C CYS A 177 8.11 10.57 17.99
N PRO A 178 7.46 11.50 17.27
CA PRO A 178 6.39 11.19 16.32
C PRO A 178 6.88 10.26 15.23
N ILE A 179 5.90 9.57 14.66
CA ILE A 179 6.13 8.57 13.63
C ILE A 179 6.31 9.30 12.32
N SER A 180 7.38 8.96 11.63
CA SER A 180 7.53 9.34 10.22
C SER A 180 7.14 8.14 9.36
N ARG A 181 6.38 8.40 8.31
CA ARG A 181 6.01 7.41 7.30
C ARG A 181 6.47 7.90 5.95
N GLY A 182 6.71 6.95 5.06
CA GLY A 182 7.18 7.30 3.73
C GLY A 182 7.04 6.17 2.74
N ALA A 183 7.18 6.54 1.47
CA ALA A 183 7.21 5.60 0.37
C ALA A 183 8.63 5.05 0.18
N LEU A 184 8.70 3.85 -0.38
CA LEU A 184 9.95 3.28 -0.87
C LEU A 184 10.49 4.10 -2.05
N PRO A 185 11.81 4.10 -2.29
CA PRO A 185 12.35 4.68 -3.51
C PRO A 185 11.85 3.85 -4.71
N PRO A 186 11.49 4.48 -5.84
CA PRO A 186 11.00 3.75 -7.00
C PRO A 186 12.06 2.73 -7.46
N PRO A 187 11.67 1.50 -7.88
CA PRO A 187 12.63 0.52 -8.36
C PRO A 187 13.40 1.07 -9.57
N PRO A 188 14.71 0.77 -9.71
CA PRO A 188 15.47 1.17 -10.88
C PRO A 188 14.79 0.60 -12.14
N ARG A 189 14.35 1.49 -13.04
CA ARG A 189 13.65 1.09 -14.29
C ARG A 189 14.59 0.21 -15.12
N MET A 190 14.19 -1.03 -15.38
CA MET A 190 14.86 -1.88 -16.37
C MET A 190 14.80 -1.20 -17.76
N PRO A 191 15.85 -1.32 -18.59
CA PRO A 191 15.86 -0.75 -19.93
C PRO A 191 14.70 -1.34 -20.76
N PRO A 192 13.98 -0.51 -21.54
CA PRO A 192 12.82 -0.98 -22.30
C PRO A 192 13.24 -1.99 -23.36
N SER A 193 12.57 -3.15 -23.38
CA SER A 193 12.67 -4.10 -24.49
C SER A 193 12.16 -3.46 -25.79
N PRO A 194 12.76 -3.77 -26.95
CA PRO A 194 12.33 -3.22 -28.24
C PRO A 194 10.87 -3.62 -28.52
N ARG A 195 10.06 -2.61 -28.83
CA ARG A 195 8.62 -2.75 -29.09
C ARG A 195 8.39 -3.56 -30.39
N PRO A 196 7.52 -4.57 -30.41
CA PRO A 196 7.09 -5.24 -31.65
C PRO A 196 6.38 -4.26 -32.59
N PRO A 197 6.43 -4.47 -33.92
CA PRO A 197 5.71 -3.62 -34.88
C PRO A 197 4.20 -3.68 -34.64
N SER A 198 3.56 -2.52 -34.69
CA SER A 198 2.12 -2.35 -34.48
C SER A 198 1.29 -3.11 -35.52
N PRO A 199 0.20 -3.79 -35.15
CA PRO A 199 -0.73 -4.36 -36.10
C PRO A 199 -1.52 -3.25 -36.84
N PRO A 200 -2.01 -3.52 -38.06
CA PRO A 200 -2.81 -2.58 -38.83
C PRO A 200 -4.13 -2.24 -38.12
N PRO A 201 -4.67 -1.02 -38.31
CA PRO A 201 -5.89 -0.58 -37.65
C PRO A 201 -7.11 -1.41 -38.09
N PRO A 202 -8.03 -1.75 -37.17
CA PRO A 202 -9.26 -2.44 -37.50
C PRO A 202 -10.20 -1.52 -38.28
N SER A 203 -10.94 -2.12 -39.22
CA SER A 203 -11.94 -1.44 -40.04
C SER A 203 -13.08 -0.83 -39.20
N PRO A 204 -13.67 0.30 -39.63
CA PRO A 204 -14.73 0.96 -38.88
C PRO A 204 -15.99 0.07 -38.78
N PRO A 205 -16.71 0.10 -37.64
CA PRO A 205 -17.95 -0.63 -37.48
C PRO A 205 -19.08 -0.04 -38.35
N PRO A 206 -20.06 -0.85 -38.77
CA PRO A 206 -21.22 -0.38 -39.52
C PRO A 206 -22.12 0.54 -38.68
N PRO A 207 -22.88 1.44 -39.33
CA PRO A 207 -23.74 2.40 -38.64
C PRO A 207 -24.89 1.70 -37.88
N SER A 208 -25.12 2.15 -36.65
CA SER A 208 -26.19 1.68 -35.76
C SER A 208 -27.59 2.02 -36.31
N PRO A 209 -28.60 1.14 -36.11
CA PRO A 209 -29.98 1.42 -36.48
C PRO A 209 -30.62 2.51 -35.61
N PRO A 210 -31.65 3.22 -36.11
CA PRO A 210 -32.33 4.28 -35.37
C PRO A 210 -33.15 3.72 -34.19
N PRO A 211 -33.32 4.51 -33.11
CA PRO A 211 -34.06 4.09 -31.91
C PRO A 211 -35.58 3.98 -32.18
N PRO A 212 -36.28 3.05 -31.50
CA PRO A 212 -37.73 2.95 -31.59
C PRO A 212 -38.44 4.08 -30.82
N SER A 213 -39.60 4.48 -31.33
CA SER A 213 -40.44 5.56 -30.80
C SER A 213 -41.02 5.25 -29.40
N PRO A 214 -41.25 6.27 -28.55
CA PRO A 214 -41.83 6.08 -27.23
C PRO A 214 -43.34 5.73 -27.30
N PRO A 215 -43.86 4.92 -26.36
CA PRO A 215 -45.29 4.63 -26.25
C PRO A 215 -46.08 5.83 -25.64
N PRO A 216 -47.39 5.93 -25.93
CA PRO A 216 -48.24 7.01 -25.42
C PRO A 216 -48.54 6.89 -23.91
N PRO A 217 -48.86 8.01 -23.24
CA PRO A 217 -49.17 8.01 -21.81
C PRO A 217 -50.52 7.38 -21.49
N SER A 218 -50.58 6.66 -20.36
CA SER A 218 -51.80 6.05 -19.81
C SER A 218 -52.68 7.09 -19.09
N PRO A 219 -54.02 6.92 -19.10
CA PRO A 219 -54.96 7.83 -18.45
C PRO A 219 -54.98 7.71 -16.92
N PRO A 220 -55.42 8.76 -16.19
CA PRO A 220 -55.50 8.76 -14.74
C PRO A 220 -56.65 7.89 -14.19
N PRO A 221 -56.50 7.29 -12.99
CA PRO A 221 -57.56 6.54 -12.32
C PRO A 221 -58.66 7.45 -11.73
N PRO A 222 -59.90 6.96 -11.58
CA PRO A 222 -61.01 7.73 -11.04
C PRO A 222 -61.00 7.82 -9.50
N SER A 223 -61.52 8.94 -9.00
CA SER A 223 -61.65 9.28 -7.58
C SER A 223 -62.61 8.35 -6.81
N PRO A 224 -62.32 8.02 -5.53
CA PRO A 224 -63.25 7.29 -4.67
C PRO A 224 -64.40 8.16 -4.12
N PRO A 225 -65.56 7.55 -3.79
CA PRO A 225 -66.75 8.24 -3.32
C PRO A 225 -66.68 8.68 -1.83
N PRO A 226 -67.56 9.60 -1.39
CA PRO A 226 -67.53 10.18 -0.04
C PRO A 226 -68.01 9.22 1.06
N PRO A 227 -67.53 9.36 2.31
CA PRO A 227 -68.02 8.58 3.44
C PRO A 227 -69.38 9.09 3.97
N SER A 228 -70.21 8.13 4.39
CA SER A 228 -71.54 8.30 4.99
C SER A 228 -71.50 8.79 6.46
N PRO A 229 -72.59 9.39 6.99
CA PRO A 229 -72.63 10.01 8.31
C PRO A 229 -72.67 9.01 9.48
N PRO A 230 -72.28 9.42 10.70
CA PRO A 230 -72.24 8.55 11.87
C PRO A 230 -73.64 8.35 12.51
N PRO A 231 -73.94 7.16 13.05
CA PRO A 231 -75.12 6.91 13.88
C PRO A 231 -74.95 7.35 15.35
N PRO A 232 -76.07 7.53 16.10
CA PRO A 232 -76.07 8.16 17.42
C PRO A 232 -75.66 7.22 18.57
N SER A 233 -75.17 7.86 19.63
CA SER A 233 -74.64 7.27 20.87
C SER A 233 -75.67 6.49 21.70
N PRO A 234 -75.31 5.30 22.23
CA PRO A 234 -76.07 4.62 23.29
C PRO A 234 -75.70 5.10 24.71
N PRO A 235 -76.60 4.88 25.71
CA PRO A 235 -76.50 5.42 27.06
C PRO A 235 -75.50 4.69 27.97
N PRO A 236 -75.08 5.30 29.10
CA PRO A 236 -74.02 4.77 29.95
C PRO A 236 -74.48 3.60 30.84
N PRO A 237 -73.65 2.56 31.04
CA PRO A 237 -73.87 1.56 32.08
C PRO A 237 -73.32 1.99 33.46
N SER A 238 -73.92 1.41 34.49
CA SER A 238 -73.70 1.62 35.93
C SER A 238 -72.28 1.30 36.43
N PRO A 239 -71.85 1.87 37.57
CA PRO A 239 -70.47 1.76 38.04
C PRO A 239 -70.13 0.37 38.64
N PRO A 240 -68.92 -0.17 38.36
CA PRO A 240 -68.41 -1.36 39.04
C PRO A 240 -67.84 -1.06 40.44
N PRO A 241 -67.69 -2.10 41.30
CA PRO A 241 -67.24 -1.99 42.69
C PRO A 241 -65.76 -1.57 42.84
N PRO A 242 -65.34 -1.09 44.02
CA PRO A 242 -63.99 -0.56 44.22
C PRO A 242 -62.90 -1.63 44.08
N SER A 243 -61.91 -1.32 43.25
CA SER A 243 -60.70 -2.12 43.03
C SER A 243 -59.73 -2.05 44.23
N PRO A 244 -58.93 -3.11 44.46
CA PRO A 244 -57.90 -3.14 45.49
C PRO A 244 -56.79 -2.09 45.24
N PRO A 245 -56.05 -1.69 46.30
CA PRO A 245 -55.01 -0.68 46.18
C PRO A 245 -53.91 -1.09 45.18
N PRO A 246 -53.44 -0.17 44.33
CA PRO A 246 -52.45 -0.48 43.31
C PRO A 246 -51.11 -0.87 43.95
N PRO A 247 -50.39 -1.86 43.37
CA PRO A 247 -49.02 -2.14 43.76
C PRO A 247 -48.14 -0.91 43.53
N SER A 248 -47.17 -0.70 44.42
CA SER A 248 -46.24 0.42 44.37
C SER A 248 -45.62 0.57 42.97
N PRO A 249 -45.50 1.81 42.45
CA PRO A 249 -44.95 2.02 41.12
C PRO A 249 -43.53 1.46 41.04
N PRO A 250 -43.18 0.76 39.95
CA PRO A 250 -41.81 0.31 39.73
C PRO A 250 -40.86 1.53 39.76
N PRO A 251 -39.61 1.34 40.23
CA PRO A 251 -38.64 2.42 40.29
C PRO A 251 -38.51 3.10 38.91
N PRO A 252 -38.37 4.43 38.87
CA PRO A 252 -38.24 5.16 37.61
C PRO A 252 -37.09 4.56 36.81
N LYS A 253 -37.38 4.24 35.54
CA LYS A 253 -36.38 3.75 34.59
C LYS A 253 -35.19 4.73 34.60
N PRO A 254 -33.93 4.26 34.65
CA PRO A 254 -32.79 5.13 34.52
C PRO A 254 -32.95 6.02 33.28
N PRO A 255 -32.58 7.31 33.34
CA PRO A 255 -32.62 8.17 32.17
C PRO A 255 -31.82 7.52 31.04
N PRO A 256 -32.29 7.61 29.78
CA PRO A 256 -31.57 7.06 28.65
C PRO A 256 -30.15 7.65 28.60
N PRO A 257 -29.12 6.84 28.25
CA PRO A 257 -27.75 7.32 28.14
C PRO A 257 -27.69 8.48 27.14
N SER A 258 -26.97 9.54 27.50
CA SER A 258 -26.77 10.70 26.63
C SER A 258 -26.16 10.27 25.30
N PRO A 259 -26.60 10.83 24.16
CA PRO A 259 -26.02 10.51 22.87
C PRO A 259 -24.52 10.88 22.84
N PRO A 260 -23.69 10.11 22.11
CA PRO A 260 -22.27 10.42 21.95
C PRO A 260 -22.07 11.79 21.27
N PRO A 261 -20.98 12.51 21.58
CA PRO A 261 -20.69 13.78 20.93
C PRO A 261 -20.38 13.55 19.44
N PRO A 262 -20.83 14.47 18.55
CA PRO A 262 -20.51 14.40 17.14
C PRO A 262 -19.01 14.61 16.93
N CYS A 263 -18.49 13.98 15.89
CA CYS A 263 -17.09 13.92 15.60
C CYS A 263 -16.77 14.78 14.38
N ALA A 264 -16.22 15.97 14.59
CA ALA A 264 -15.87 16.88 13.50
C ALA A 264 -14.55 16.47 12.84
N ALA A 265 -14.51 16.48 11.51
CA ALA A 265 -13.31 16.23 10.73
C ALA A 265 -13.30 17.07 9.46
N CYS A 266 -12.09 17.35 8.99
CA CYS A 266 -11.76 18.11 7.79
C CYS A 266 -10.83 17.27 6.93
N ILE A 267 -10.98 17.40 5.62
CA ILE A 267 -10.05 16.92 4.61
C ILE A 267 -9.35 18.16 4.06
N ASP A 268 -8.06 18.21 4.27
CA ASP A 268 -7.20 19.33 3.95
C ASP A 268 -6.29 18.95 2.78
N ILE A 269 -6.39 19.69 1.68
CA ILE A 269 -5.52 19.55 0.52
C ILE A 269 -4.66 20.80 0.40
N THR A 270 -3.35 20.63 0.46
CA THR A 270 -2.36 21.71 0.48
C THR A 270 -1.39 21.56 -0.69
N ILE A 271 -1.14 22.66 -1.40
CA ILE A 271 -0.21 22.73 -2.53
C ILE A 271 1.08 23.42 -2.05
N ILE A 272 2.20 22.71 -2.11
CA ILE A 272 3.52 23.21 -1.74
C ILE A 272 4.31 23.43 -3.03
N PRO A 273 4.53 24.69 -3.49
CA PRO A 273 5.18 24.94 -4.77
C PRO A 273 6.70 24.83 -4.72
N ALA A 274 7.30 24.66 -5.91
CA ALA A 274 8.74 24.71 -6.10
C ALA A 274 9.30 26.12 -5.82
N ILE A 275 10.45 26.19 -5.15
CA ILE A 275 11.07 27.43 -4.64
C ILE A 275 11.53 28.43 -5.74
N ASN A 276 11.49 28.05 -7.01
CA ASN A 276 12.02 28.82 -8.15
C ASN A 276 10.90 29.11 -9.18
N GLY A 277 10.40 30.34 -9.18
CA GLY A 277 9.09 30.72 -9.71
C GLY A 277 8.82 30.60 -11.22
N LEU A 278 7.54 30.30 -11.49
CA LEU A 278 6.65 30.49 -12.65
C LEU A 278 5.22 30.52 -12.04
N PRO A 279 4.11 30.88 -12.75
CA PRO A 279 2.82 31.12 -12.08
C PRO A 279 2.47 29.96 -11.13
N ILE A 280 2.24 30.31 -9.86
CA ILE A 280 2.06 29.34 -8.79
C ILE A 280 0.78 28.57 -9.09
N PHE A 281 0.88 27.26 -9.26
CA PHE A 281 -0.32 26.43 -9.29
C PHE A 281 -1.07 26.63 -7.98
N THR A 282 -2.30 27.08 -8.08
CA THR A 282 -3.11 27.48 -6.95
C THR A 282 -4.56 27.11 -7.21
N PHE A 283 -5.35 27.10 -6.14
CA PHE A 283 -6.76 26.81 -6.26
C PHE A 283 -7.51 27.92 -6.97
N THR A 284 -8.34 27.56 -7.94
CA THR A 284 -9.37 28.46 -8.47
C THR A 284 -10.67 28.21 -7.72
N PRO A 285 -11.62 29.17 -7.70
CA PRO A 285 -12.93 28.92 -7.13
C PRO A 285 -13.63 27.70 -7.75
N GLN A 286 -13.43 27.47 -9.05
CA GLN A 286 -14.00 26.34 -9.76
C GLN A 286 -13.35 25.02 -9.35
N SER A 287 -12.01 24.93 -9.34
CA SER A 287 -11.32 23.70 -8.94
C SER A 287 -11.57 23.32 -7.48
N CYS A 288 -11.73 24.30 -6.59
CA CYS A 288 -12.20 24.05 -5.23
C CYS A 288 -13.63 23.50 -5.19
N ALA A 289 -14.56 24.09 -5.96
CA ALA A 289 -15.94 23.63 -6.01
C ALA A 289 -16.05 22.20 -6.55
N ASP A 290 -15.34 21.90 -7.64
CA ASP A 290 -15.36 20.57 -8.27
C ASP A 290 -14.74 19.51 -7.34
N LEU A 291 -13.55 19.78 -6.79
CA LEU A 291 -12.87 18.84 -5.89
C LEU A 291 -13.59 18.68 -4.55
N SER A 292 -14.16 19.75 -3.99
CA SER A 292 -14.96 19.64 -2.76
C SER A 292 -16.24 18.84 -2.99
N ALA A 293 -16.92 19.02 -4.13
CA ALA A 293 -18.09 18.24 -4.47
C ALA A 293 -17.75 16.75 -4.65
N ALA A 294 -16.61 16.44 -5.28
CA ALA A 294 -16.11 15.08 -5.40
C ALA A 294 -15.85 14.45 -4.02
N ILE A 295 -15.09 15.15 -3.15
CA ILE A 295 -14.81 14.71 -1.78
C ILE A 295 -16.10 14.47 -1.00
N SER A 296 -17.04 15.41 -1.03
CA SER A 296 -18.32 15.31 -0.32
C SER A 296 -19.14 14.12 -0.79
N SER A 297 -19.29 13.94 -2.11
CA SER A 297 -20.03 12.81 -2.69
C SER A 297 -19.39 11.47 -2.35
N ASP A 298 -18.06 11.40 -2.42
CA ASP A 298 -17.27 10.21 -2.13
C ASP A 298 -17.40 9.80 -0.66
N ILE A 299 -17.29 10.75 0.28
CA ILE A 299 -17.50 10.51 1.71
C ILE A 299 -18.92 10.06 2.00
N GLU A 300 -19.93 10.70 1.42
CA GLU A 300 -21.33 10.30 1.60
C GLU A 300 -21.59 8.88 1.04
N HIS A 301 -21.00 8.55 -0.10
CA HIS A 301 -21.11 7.21 -0.68
C HIS A 301 -20.42 6.17 0.20
N ALA A 302 -19.18 6.42 0.62
CA ALA A 302 -18.44 5.54 1.51
C ALA A 302 -19.18 5.34 2.85
N ALA A 303 -19.71 6.41 3.44
CA ALA A 303 -20.47 6.34 4.69
C ALA A 303 -21.71 5.44 4.56
N ARG A 304 -22.43 5.50 3.44
CA ARG A 304 -23.56 4.59 3.18
C ARG A 304 -23.12 3.12 3.08
N LEU A 305 -21.97 2.85 2.46
CA LEU A 305 -21.46 1.49 2.30
C LEU A 305 -21.07 0.85 3.63
N VAL A 306 -20.48 1.62 4.55
CA VAL A 306 -20.04 1.13 5.86
C VAL A 306 -21.05 1.40 6.97
N HIS A 307 -22.25 1.87 6.63
CA HIS A 307 -23.31 2.26 7.57
C HIS A 307 -22.89 3.31 8.63
N ALA A 308 -21.93 4.17 8.29
CA ALA A 308 -21.56 5.31 9.12
C ALA A 308 -22.57 6.43 8.98
N ARG A 309 -22.91 7.09 10.10
CA ARG A 309 -23.84 8.22 10.11
C ARG A 309 -23.11 9.55 10.12
N LEU A 310 -23.53 10.45 9.24
CA LEU A 310 -23.09 11.84 9.22
C LEU A 310 -24.03 12.69 10.10
N ALA A 311 -23.45 13.47 11.01
CA ALA A 311 -24.16 14.52 11.74
C ALA A 311 -24.23 15.81 10.91
N VAL A 312 -23.16 16.10 10.16
CA VAL A 312 -23.04 17.24 9.27
C VAL A 312 -22.36 16.76 7.99
N ASN A 313 -22.95 17.05 6.83
CA ASN A 313 -22.35 16.69 5.55
C ASN A 313 -21.04 17.46 5.35
N PHE A 314 -20.10 16.83 4.65
CA PHE A 314 -18.83 17.46 4.32
C PHE A 314 -19.08 18.55 3.29
N THR A 315 -18.58 19.76 3.54
CA THR A 315 -18.71 20.92 2.63
C THR A 315 -17.43 21.73 2.65
N GLN A 316 -17.19 22.48 1.57
CA GLN A 316 -16.04 23.38 1.48
C GLN A 316 -16.13 24.46 2.57
N THR A 317 -15.14 24.50 3.46
CA THR A 317 -15.02 25.52 4.52
C THR A 317 -13.92 26.53 4.22
N LEU A 318 -12.89 26.12 3.47
CA LEU A 318 -11.79 26.99 3.06
C LEU A 318 -11.40 26.68 1.62
N CYS A 319 -11.25 27.73 0.82
CA CYS A 319 -10.56 27.68 -0.47
C CYS A 319 -9.65 28.89 -0.53
N SER A 320 -8.36 28.69 -0.27
CA SER A 320 -7.37 29.74 -0.22
C SER A 320 -6.36 29.55 -1.34
N PRO A 321 -6.24 30.51 -2.27
CA PRO A 321 -5.17 30.51 -3.26
C PRO A 321 -3.87 31.12 -2.73
N VAL A 322 -3.86 31.58 -1.47
CA VAL A 322 -2.78 32.40 -0.90
C VAL A 322 -1.52 31.59 -0.69
N PHE A 323 -0.41 32.15 -1.15
CA PHE A 323 0.93 31.61 -0.95
C PHE A 323 1.86 32.68 -0.38
N ASP A 324 2.52 32.37 0.73
CA ASP A 324 3.56 33.21 1.35
C ASP A 324 4.58 32.31 2.06
N LEU A 325 5.77 32.17 1.46
CA LEU A 325 6.87 31.38 2.03
C LEU A 325 7.37 31.93 3.37
N ASN A 326 7.36 33.25 3.56
CA ASN A 326 7.89 33.87 4.78
C ASN A 326 6.96 33.61 5.98
N GLN A 327 5.68 33.33 5.72
CA GLN A 327 4.67 33.03 6.72
C GLN A 327 4.24 31.55 6.71
N ALA A 328 4.91 30.69 5.92
CA ALA A 328 4.52 29.28 5.71
C ALA A 328 3.04 29.11 5.32
N LYS A 329 2.50 30.04 4.52
CA LYS A 329 1.15 29.94 3.97
C LYS A 329 1.20 29.31 2.60
N TYR A 330 0.38 28.29 2.42
CA TYR A 330 0.28 27.52 1.19
C TYR A 330 -1.16 27.53 0.69
N PRO A 331 -1.39 27.46 -0.63
CA PRO A 331 -2.72 27.28 -1.18
C PRO A 331 -3.37 26.03 -0.57
N LYS A 332 -4.59 26.18 -0.05
CA LYS A 332 -5.26 25.16 0.75
C LYS A 332 -6.75 25.10 0.47
N LEU A 333 -7.24 23.89 0.26
CA LEU A 333 -8.67 23.53 0.27
C LEU A 333 -8.95 22.76 1.57
N SER A 334 -9.99 23.16 2.30
CA SER A 334 -10.51 22.39 3.44
C SER A 334 -11.98 22.05 3.20
N VAL A 335 -12.32 20.78 3.34
CA VAL A 335 -13.68 20.27 3.27
C VAL A 335 -14.00 19.64 4.61
N CYS A 336 -14.90 20.24 5.39
CA CYS A 336 -15.20 19.79 6.75
C CYS A 336 -16.65 19.35 6.90
N GLY A 337 -16.85 18.37 7.77
CA GLY A 337 -18.14 17.85 8.18
C GLY A 337 -18.05 17.23 9.57
N ALA A 338 -19.07 16.47 9.94
CA ALA A 338 -19.06 15.74 11.20
C ALA A 338 -19.77 14.40 11.10
N PHE A 339 -19.19 13.37 11.69
CA PHE A 339 -19.84 12.09 11.93
C PHE A 339 -20.70 12.15 13.19
N PHE A 340 -21.71 11.29 13.29
CA PHE A 340 -22.55 11.19 14.48
C PHE A 340 -21.76 10.79 15.73
N SER A 341 -20.68 10.04 15.56
CA SER A 341 -19.76 9.64 16.62
C SER A 341 -18.36 9.41 16.08
N ALA A 342 -17.37 9.31 16.97
CA ALA A 342 -16.00 8.89 16.64
C ALA A 342 -15.98 7.53 15.92
N GLN A 343 -16.81 6.58 16.38
CA GLN A 343 -16.90 5.26 15.79
C GLN A 343 -17.42 5.32 14.35
N ASP A 344 -18.41 6.17 14.07
CA ASP A 344 -18.94 6.38 12.72
C ASP A 344 -17.84 6.92 11.77
N GLY A 345 -16.97 7.82 12.25
CA GLY A 345 -15.84 8.33 11.47
C GLY A 345 -14.75 7.28 11.22
N GLU A 346 -14.43 6.47 12.23
CA GLU A 346 -13.37 5.47 12.14
C GLU A 346 -13.63 4.40 11.07
N LEU A 347 -14.91 4.11 10.79
CA LEU A 347 -15.32 3.18 9.73
C LEU A 347 -14.87 3.63 8.33
N LEU A 348 -14.64 4.93 8.11
CA LEU A 348 -14.20 5.47 6.82
C LEU A 348 -12.67 5.55 6.69
N ASN A 349 -11.89 5.23 7.73
CA ASN A 349 -10.43 5.35 7.67
C ASN A 349 -9.81 4.53 6.52
N GLU A 350 -10.35 3.34 6.24
CA GLU A 350 -9.90 2.49 5.13
C GLU A 350 -10.20 3.12 3.77
N PHE A 351 -11.39 3.72 3.62
CA PHE A 351 -11.78 4.41 2.40
C PHE A 351 -10.89 5.63 2.14
N VAL A 352 -10.73 6.47 3.16
CA VAL A 352 -9.96 7.73 3.06
C VAL A 352 -8.48 7.48 2.83
N SER A 353 -7.91 6.45 3.45
CA SER A 353 -6.51 6.04 3.26
C SER A 353 -6.30 5.14 2.03
N GLY A 354 -7.38 4.66 1.43
CA GLY A 354 -7.36 3.75 0.30
C GLY A 354 -7.26 4.46 -1.06
N PRO A 355 -7.26 3.69 -2.16
CA PRO A 355 -7.14 4.22 -3.51
C PRO A 355 -8.36 5.03 -3.97
N GLY A 356 -9.48 5.00 -3.23
CA GLY A 356 -10.67 5.80 -3.52
C GLY A 356 -10.75 7.14 -2.76
N GLY A 357 -9.83 7.36 -1.81
CA GLY A 357 -9.84 8.53 -0.92
C GLY A 357 -8.79 9.57 -1.30
N LEU A 358 -7.93 9.92 -0.33
CA LEU A 358 -6.99 11.04 -0.43
C LEU A 358 -6.08 10.96 -1.67
N ALA A 359 -5.59 9.77 -2.03
CA ALA A 359 -4.75 9.59 -3.21
C ALA A 359 -5.51 9.91 -4.52
N ARG A 360 -6.76 9.45 -4.64
CA ARG A 360 -7.60 9.70 -5.81
C ARG A 360 -7.94 11.18 -5.98
N TRP A 361 -8.21 11.87 -4.88
CA TRP A 361 -8.50 13.31 -4.90
C TRP A 361 -7.27 14.14 -5.28
N LEU A 362 -6.07 13.69 -4.88
CA LEU A 362 -4.83 14.28 -5.37
C LEU A 362 -4.67 14.04 -6.87
N GLU A 363 -4.88 12.82 -7.36
CA GLU A 363 -4.86 12.48 -8.80
C GLU A 363 -5.88 13.30 -9.61
N GLU A 364 -7.08 13.53 -9.08
CA GLU A 364 -8.09 14.37 -9.73
C GLU A 364 -7.70 15.85 -9.79
N LEU A 365 -6.99 16.35 -8.77
CA LEU A 365 -6.49 17.73 -8.73
C LEU A 365 -5.36 17.96 -9.74
N ILE A 366 -4.45 16.99 -9.90
CA ILE A 366 -3.24 17.11 -10.72
C ILE A 366 -3.39 16.57 -12.15
N GLY A 367 -4.36 15.67 -12.39
CA GLY A 367 -4.59 14.99 -13.66
C GLY A 367 -3.77 13.69 -13.85
N GLU A 368 -3.99 12.99 -14.97
CA GLU A 368 -3.32 11.71 -15.28
C GLU A 368 -1.78 11.85 -15.42
N ASP A 369 -1.30 13.00 -15.89
CA ASP A 369 0.13 13.34 -15.93
C ASP A 369 0.52 14.07 -14.64
N MET A 370 0.62 13.30 -13.55
CA MET A 370 0.74 13.74 -12.15
C MET A 370 1.74 14.88 -11.84
N CYS A 371 2.63 15.25 -12.75
CA CYS A 371 3.72 16.21 -12.53
C CYS A 371 4.10 17.08 -13.73
N ASP A 372 3.33 17.09 -14.82
CA ASP A 372 3.53 18.00 -15.96
C ASP A 372 2.37 19.00 -15.99
N PRO A 373 2.58 20.34 -15.87
CA PRO A 373 3.83 21.11 -15.92
C PRO A 373 4.36 21.57 -14.55
N PHE A 374 4.23 20.76 -13.49
CA PHE A 374 4.52 21.17 -12.10
C PHE A 374 5.78 20.52 -11.48
N PRO A 375 6.98 20.65 -12.08
CA PRO A 375 8.20 20.11 -11.49
C PRO A 375 8.49 20.79 -10.14
N GLY A 376 8.82 20.00 -9.13
CA GLY A 376 9.17 20.48 -7.79
C GLY A 376 8.01 20.80 -6.85
N TYR A 377 6.76 20.64 -7.31
CA TYR A 377 5.59 20.77 -6.46
C TYR A 377 5.41 19.54 -5.57
N GLU A 378 4.85 19.74 -4.39
CA GLU A 378 4.34 18.68 -3.52
C GLU A 378 2.87 18.96 -3.22
N PHE A 379 2.02 17.96 -3.45
CA PHE A 379 0.60 18.01 -3.16
C PHE A 379 0.33 17.11 -1.96
N VAL A 380 -0.28 17.64 -0.91
CA VAL A 380 -0.54 16.91 0.34
C VAL A 380 -2.03 16.89 0.60
N ALA A 381 -2.58 15.72 0.90
CA ALA A 381 -3.95 15.54 1.36
C ALA A 381 -3.95 14.84 2.72
N GLU A 382 -4.56 15.45 3.73
CA GLU A 382 -4.59 14.94 5.09
C GLU A 382 -5.94 15.16 5.77
N THR A 383 -6.20 14.42 6.83
CA THR A 383 -7.38 14.61 7.68
C THR A 383 -7.05 15.40 8.94
N SER A 384 -7.90 16.34 9.34
CA SER A 384 -7.75 17.15 10.55
C SER A 384 -9.06 17.22 11.35
N PRO A 385 -9.10 16.96 12.67
CA PRO A 385 -7.99 16.48 13.47
C PRO A 385 -7.67 15.02 13.16
N ALA A 386 -6.38 14.70 13.07
CA ALA A 386 -5.88 13.37 12.69
C ALA A 386 -6.12 12.26 13.76
N VAL A 387 -6.88 12.52 14.82
CA VAL A 387 -7.07 11.59 15.94
C VAL A 387 -8.54 11.46 16.33
N GLY A 388 -8.99 10.22 16.50
CA GLY A 388 -10.28 9.84 17.07
C GLY A 388 -11.50 10.00 16.14
N CYS A 389 -11.34 10.56 14.95
CA CYS A 389 -12.45 10.78 14.03
C CYS A 389 -12.25 10.13 12.67
N LEU A 390 -11.39 10.74 11.86
CA LEU A 390 -11.09 10.35 10.50
C LEU A 390 -9.59 10.53 10.35
N GLN A 391 -8.91 9.52 9.83
CA GLN A 391 -7.46 9.48 9.74
C GLN A 391 -7.04 9.07 8.33
N GLY A 392 -6.21 9.90 7.72
CA GLY A 392 -5.58 9.62 6.45
C GLY A 392 -4.54 10.66 6.11
N TYR A 393 -3.54 10.22 5.34
CA TYR A 393 -2.50 11.07 4.79
C TYR A 393 -2.08 10.52 3.43
N SER A 394 -1.96 11.38 2.43
CA SER A 394 -1.42 11.07 1.11
C SER A 394 -0.63 12.27 0.60
N SER A 395 0.42 12.02 -0.19
CA SER A 395 1.21 13.09 -0.80
C SER A 395 1.81 12.67 -2.14
N VAL A 396 1.82 13.58 -3.10
CA VAL A 396 2.45 13.40 -4.41
C VAL A 396 3.57 14.44 -4.56
N GLN A 397 4.80 13.98 -4.76
CA GLN A 397 5.97 14.84 -4.98
C GLN A 397 6.41 14.79 -6.44
N CYS A 398 6.54 15.98 -7.05
CA CYS A 398 6.95 16.11 -8.43
C CYS A 398 8.46 16.33 -8.56
N PRO A 399 9.16 15.45 -9.29
CA PRO A 399 10.61 15.54 -9.42
C PRO A 399 11.04 16.82 -10.16
N ASN A 400 12.08 17.48 -9.63
CA ASN A 400 12.72 18.67 -10.21
C ASN A 400 13.61 18.37 -11.44
N ASN A 401 13.36 17.26 -12.17
CA ASN A 401 14.24 16.92 -13.29
C ASN A 401 14.02 17.91 -14.44
N PRO A 402 15.08 18.50 -15.03
CA PRO A 402 14.94 19.20 -16.29
C PRO A 402 14.34 18.24 -17.33
N PRO A 403 13.48 18.71 -18.25
CA PRO A 403 12.98 17.87 -19.32
C PRO A 403 14.19 17.21 -20.01
N PRO A 404 14.14 15.89 -20.30
CA PRO A 404 15.22 15.25 -21.01
C PRO A 404 15.45 16.05 -22.29
N SER A 405 16.68 16.57 -22.49
CA SER A 405 17.06 17.21 -23.75
C SER A 405 16.55 16.35 -24.89
N PRO A 406 15.93 16.93 -25.93
CA PRO A 406 15.52 16.17 -27.10
C PRO A 406 16.72 15.34 -27.54
N SER A 407 16.52 14.02 -27.61
CA SER A 407 17.59 13.11 -28.00
C SER A 407 18.19 13.64 -29.30
N PRO A 408 19.53 13.82 -29.40
CA PRO A 408 20.14 14.28 -30.63
C PRO A 408 19.65 13.36 -31.76
N PRO A 409 19.32 13.91 -32.95
CA PRO A 409 18.87 13.10 -34.07
C PRO A 409 19.86 11.96 -34.27
N PRO A 410 19.39 10.72 -34.50
CA PRO A 410 20.27 9.59 -34.68
C PRO A 410 21.31 9.94 -35.75
N PRO A 411 22.61 9.64 -35.52
CA PRO A 411 23.62 9.90 -36.52
C PRO A 411 23.18 9.26 -37.85
N PRO A 412 23.42 9.93 -38.99
CA PRO A 412 23.06 9.38 -40.28
C PRO A 412 23.63 7.96 -40.39
N PRO A 413 22.86 7.00 -40.92
CA PRO A 413 23.31 5.62 -41.03
C PRO A 413 24.67 5.60 -41.73
N PRO A 414 25.63 4.79 -41.25
CA PRO A 414 26.91 4.66 -41.91
C PRO A 414 26.69 4.31 -43.39
N PRO A 415 27.50 4.86 -44.31
CA PRO A 415 27.38 4.53 -45.72
C PRO A 415 27.43 3.01 -45.87
N PRO A 416 26.62 2.43 -46.77
CA PRO A 416 26.59 0.99 -46.97
C PRO A 416 28.02 0.49 -47.24
N PRO A 417 28.42 -0.63 -46.64
CA PRO A 417 29.74 -1.19 -46.88
C PRO A 417 29.91 -1.40 -48.39
N PRO A 418 31.12 -1.14 -48.94
CA PRO A 418 31.38 -1.36 -50.35
C PRO A 418 31.01 -2.81 -50.71
N PRO A 419 30.42 -3.04 -51.91
CA PRO A 419 30.03 -4.38 -52.32
C PRO A 419 31.22 -5.33 -52.18
N PRO A 420 31.01 -6.54 -51.62
CA PRO A 420 32.09 -7.50 -51.49
C PRO A 420 32.72 -7.75 -52.87
N PRO A 421 34.05 -7.90 -52.94
CA PRO A 421 34.71 -8.22 -54.20
C PRO A 421 34.09 -9.49 -54.80
N PRO A 422 33.96 -9.57 -56.13
CA PRO A 422 33.41 -10.75 -56.78
C PRO A 422 34.17 -11.99 -56.30
N PHE A 423 33.40 -13.01 -55.88
CA PHE A 423 33.96 -14.27 -55.44
C PHE A 423 34.96 -14.79 -56.47
N PRO A 424 36.18 -15.21 -56.07
CA PRO A 424 37.10 -15.84 -56.99
C PRO A 424 36.44 -17.08 -57.59
N PRO A 425 36.72 -17.39 -58.88
CA PRO A 425 36.15 -18.56 -59.53
C PRO A 425 36.49 -19.82 -58.71
N PRO A 426 35.55 -20.77 -58.59
CA PRO A 426 35.77 -21.98 -57.82
C PRO A 426 37.01 -22.71 -58.33
N PRO A 427 37.84 -23.27 -57.44
CA PRO A 427 39.01 -24.04 -57.84
C PRO A 427 38.59 -25.23 -58.71
N PRO A 428 39.41 -25.64 -59.69
CA PRO A 428 39.10 -26.78 -60.55
C PRO A 428 38.89 -28.03 -59.68
N PRO A 429 37.95 -28.91 -60.07
CA PRO A 429 37.65 -30.12 -59.32
C PRO A 429 38.91 -30.97 -59.16
N PRO A 430 39.12 -31.59 -57.98
CA PRO A 430 40.28 -32.42 -57.74
C PRO A 430 40.29 -33.62 -58.71
N PRO A 431 41.48 -34.09 -59.12
CA PRO A 431 41.58 -35.25 -59.99
C PRO A 431 40.94 -36.48 -59.34
N PRO A 432 40.33 -37.38 -60.14
CA PRO A 432 39.65 -38.56 -59.62
C PRO A 432 40.62 -39.42 -58.80
N PRO A 433 40.18 -39.97 -57.66
CA PRO A 433 41.02 -40.80 -56.81
C PRO A 433 41.48 -42.06 -57.58
N PRO A 434 42.71 -42.55 -57.30
CA PRO A 434 43.20 -43.77 -57.91
C PRO A 434 42.31 -44.97 -57.54
N PRO A 435 42.19 -45.98 -58.43
CA PRO A 435 41.36 -47.14 -58.18
C PRO A 435 41.81 -47.87 -56.90
N PRO A 436 40.86 -48.37 -56.09
CA PRO A 436 41.18 -49.05 -54.84
C PRO A 436 41.97 -50.34 -55.13
N PRO A 437 42.92 -50.70 -54.25
CA PRO A 437 43.65 -51.96 -54.36
C PRO A 437 42.69 -53.16 -54.25
N PRO A 438 43.00 -54.30 -54.89
CA PRO A 438 42.17 -55.50 -54.84
C PRO A 438 41.96 -55.95 -53.38
N PHE A 439 40.70 -56.27 -53.06
CA PHE A 439 40.30 -56.71 -51.73
C PHE A 439 41.13 -57.92 -51.26
N PRO A 440 41.64 -57.93 -50.01
CA PRO A 440 42.25 -59.10 -49.44
C PRO A 440 41.22 -60.25 -49.30
N PRO A 441 41.64 -61.51 -49.39
CA PRO A 441 40.74 -62.65 -49.24
C PRO A 441 40.07 -62.65 -47.85
N PRO A 442 38.82 -63.12 -47.74
CA PRO A 442 38.07 -63.10 -46.49
C PRO A 442 38.77 -63.94 -45.41
N PRO A 443 38.75 -63.48 -44.14
CA PRO A 443 39.32 -64.24 -43.03
C PRO A 443 38.54 -65.55 -42.78
N PRO A 444 39.21 -66.61 -42.28
CA PRO A 444 38.56 -67.86 -41.96
C PRO A 444 37.48 -67.68 -40.88
N PRO A 445 36.41 -68.49 -40.90
CA PRO A 445 35.30 -68.36 -39.97
C PRO A 445 35.76 -68.55 -38.52
N PRO A 446 35.22 -67.76 -37.57
CA PRO A 446 35.57 -67.87 -36.16
C PRO A 446 35.13 -69.23 -35.58
N PRO A 447 35.88 -69.77 -34.61
CA PRO A 447 35.49 -71.01 -33.92
C PRO A 447 34.16 -70.83 -33.16
N PRO A 448 33.36 -71.91 -33.01
CA PRO A 448 32.08 -71.84 -32.34
C PRO A 448 32.23 -71.39 -30.87
N PHE A 449 31.32 -70.52 -30.45
CA PHE A 449 31.27 -70.00 -29.09
C PHE A 449 31.17 -71.14 -28.05
N PRO A 450 31.89 -71.05 -26.92
CA PRO A 450 31.72 -71.98 -25.81
C PRO A 450 30.31 -71.84 -25.20
N PRO A 451 29.73 -72.95 -24.68
CA PRO A 451 28.40 -72.91 -24.07
C PRO A 451 28.36 -71.97 -22.85
N PRO A 452 27.21 -71.32 -22.59
CA PRO A 452 27.07 -70.39 -21.48
C PRO A 452 27.27 -71.11 -20.13
N PRO A 453 27.87 -70.43 -19.14
CA PRO A 453 28.05 -70.99 -17.80
C PRO A 453 26.69 -71.24 -17.11
N PRO A 454 26.60 -72.25 -16.24
CA PRO A 454 25.38 -72.58 -15.52
C PRO A 454 24.94 -71.42 -14.61
N PRO A 455 23.62 -71.23 -14.41
CA PRO A 455 23.09 -70.16 -13.57
C PRO A 455 23.55 -70.32 -12.10
N PRO A 456 23.78 -69.21 -11.38
CA PRO A 456 24.18 -69.25 -9.98
C PRO A 456 23.09 -69.85 -9.10
N PRO A 457 23.47 -70.55 -8.00
CA PRO A 457 22.51 -71.13 -7.07
C PRO A 457 21.63 -70.06 -6.40
N PRO A 458 20.37 -70.39 -6.06
CA PRO A 458 19.46 -69.45 -5.41
C PRO A 458 19.99 -69.03 -4.02
N PRO A 459 19.73 -67.78 -3.60
CA PRO A 459 20.16 -67.28 -2.30
C PRO A 459 19.50 -68.06 -1.14
N PRO A 460 20.19 -68.22 0.00
CA PRO A 460 19.65 -68.91 1.16
C PRO A 460 18.43 -68.17 1.75
N PRO A 461 17.46 -68.90 2.33
CA PRO A 461 16.27 -68.31 2.93
C PRO A 461 16.64 -67.40 4.11
N PRO A 462 15.90 -66.30 4.32
CA PRO A 462 16.14 -65.38 5.44
C PRO A 462 15.93 -66.07 6.79
N PRO A 463 16.69 -65.69 7.84
CA PRO A 463 16.55 -66.25 9.18
C PRO A 463 15.17 -65.91 9.78
N PRO A 464 14.59 -66.81 10.61
CA PRO A 464 13.29 -66.58 11.24
C PRO A 464 13.33 -65.39 12.20
N PHE A 465 12.26 -64.59 12.17
CA PHE A 465 12.07 -63.42 13.03
C PHE A 465 12.13 -63.82 14.53
N PRO A 466 12.77 -62.99 15.40
CA PRO A 466 12.77 -63.23 16.84
C PRO A 466 11.34 -63.08 17.43
N PRO A 467 10.99 -63.86 18.47
CA PRO A 467 9.68 -63.80 19.09
C PRO A 467 9.45 -62.46 19.81
N PRO A 468 8.18 -61.98 19.87
CA PRO A 468 7.84 -60.71 20.51
C PRO A 468 8.09 -60.74 22.02
N PRO A 469 8.48 -59.61 22.64
CA PRO A 469 8.71 -59.51 24.07
C PRO A 469 7.40 -59.67 24.87
N PRO A 470 7.45 -60.25 26.08
CA PRO A 470 6.28 -60.40 26.94
C PRO A 470 5.76 -59.05 27.43
N PRO A 471 4.44 -58.91 27.64
CA PRO A 471 3.85 -57.67 28.15
C PRO A 471 4.28 -57.38 29.60
N PRO A 472 4.47 -56.10 29.96
CA PRO A 472 4.89 -55.69 31.30
C PRO A 472 3.77 -55.94 32.35
N PRO A 473 4.16 -56.12 33.63
CA PRO A 473 3.25 -56.45 34.74
C PRO A 473 2.28 -55.33 35.11
#